data_AF-A0A0F9B8P5-F1
#
_entry.id   AF-A0A0F9B8P5-F1
#
_cell.length_a   1.000
_cell.length_b   1.000
_cell.length_c   1.000
_cell.angle_alpha   90.00
_cell.angle_beta   90.00
_cell.angle_gamma   90.00
#
_symmetry.space_group_name_H-M   'P 1'
#
loop_
_entity.id
_entity.type
_entity.pdbx_description
1 polymer ?
#
loop_
_entity_poly.entity_id
_entity_poly.type
_entity_poly.pdbx_seq_one_letter_code
_entity_poly.pdbx_strand_id
1 'polypeptide(L)'
;MLKDPNIDVYVSAPLYESRHAGQPYFTYIPVDSVTLHGRMYAGDNDERTFSAGTLRHGRHRGVKETCAVMMRDIGWYMVKNCGAWFADMSYGRPRKWDAMRYPWFSREETTTPMRQMFDIFTEGLKKKHASGSEIAVFVSASTPRYEDIYRAPPLYYNLISKMLFRDMNMIGAPYDIYLMSDLANPKIKKDYKLYIFLNPFLKHSALDHLLDRYVRREL
;
A
#
# COMPACT_ATOMS: atom_id res chain seq x y z
N MET A 1 -12.54 13.57 -3.99
CA MET A 1 -11.09 13.61 -3.74
C MET A 1 -10.31 13.10 -4.96
N LEU A 2 -10.34 11.82 -5.36
CA LEU A 2 -9.52 11.32 -6.50
C LEU A 2 -9.75 12.03 -7.86
N LYS A 3 -10.92 12.62 -8.06
CA LYS A 3 -11.29 13.41 -9.25
C LYS A 3 -10.94 14.90 -9.15
N ASP A 4 -10.42 15.36 -8.03
CA ASP A 4 -10.06 16.77 -7.84
C ASP A 4 -8.90 17.12 -8.77
N PRO A 5 -9.02 18.11 -9.67
CA PRO A 5 -7.95 18.48 -10.59
C PRO A 5 -6.71 19.04 -9.89
N ASN A 6 -6.83 19.54 -8.65
CA ASN A 6 -5.77 20.22 -7.92
C ASN A 6 -4.93 19.28 -7.04
N ILE A 7 -5.21 17.97 -7.07
CA ILE A 7 -4.49 16.98 -6.25
C ILE A 7 -3.85 15.94 -7.17
N ASP A 8 -2.52 15.97 -7.23
CA ASP A 8 -1.73 15.05 -8.06
C ASP A 8 -1.16 13.86 -7.28
N VAL A 9 -0.88 14.06 -5.98
CA VAL A 9 -0.20 13.08 -5.14
C VAL A 9 -0.95 12.86 -3.83
N TYR A 10 -1.10 11.60 -3.43
CA TYR A 10 -1.65 11.19 -2.15
C TYR A 10 -0.55 10.57 -1.28
N VAL A 11 -0.45 11.04 -0.04
CA VAL A 11 0.60 10.62 0.89
C VAL A 11 -0.02 9.92 2.09
N SER A 12 0.52 8.76 2.47
CA SER A 12 0.19 8.13 3.76
C SER A 12 1.35 7.30 4.28
N ALA A 13 1.42 7.15 5.60
CA ALA A 13 2.36 6.22 6.22
C ALA A 13 2.01 4.75 5.89
N PRO A 14 3.01 3.87 5.76
CA PRO A 14 2.76 2.43 5.68
C PRO A 14 2.23 1.86 6.99
N LEU A 15 1.58 0.69 6.90
CA LEU A 15 1.04 -0.05 8.04
C LEU A 15 2.11 -0.27 9.13
N TYR A 16 1.85 0.20 10.36
CA TYR A 16 2.83 0.17 11.45
C TYR A 16 3.06 -1.24 12.00
N GLU A 17 2.10 -2.13 11.80
CA GLU A 17 2.10 -3.53 12.23
C GLU A 17 2.93 -4.44 11.31
N SER A 18 3.39 -3.94 10.15
CA SER A 18 4.02 -4.73 9.07
C SER A 18 5.40 -4.20 8.64
N ARG A 19 6.28 -3.94 9.61
CA ARG A 19 7.58 -3.26 9.42
C ARG A 19 8.82 -4.14 9.56
N HIS A 20 8.64 -5.43 9.80
CA HIS A 20 9.75 -6.37 9.95
C HIS A 20 9.99 -7.20 8.69
N ALA A 21 11.19 -7.73 8.57
CA ALA A 21 11.50 -8.70 7.52
C ALA A 21 10.53 -9.90 7.59
N GLY A 22 10.10 -10.38 6.43
CA GLY A 22 9.13 -11.46 6.29
C GLY A 22 7.66 -11.00 6.39
N GLN A 23 7.40 -9.74 6.72
CA GLN A 23 6.05 -9.17 6.65
C GLN A 23 5.82 -8.50 5.28
N PRO A 24 4.56 -8.37 4.80
CA PRO A 24 4.27 -7.68 3.55
C PRO A 24 4.41 -6.15 3.70
N TYR A 25 4.55 -5.45 2.58
CA TYR A 25 4.30 -4.01 2.53
C TYR A 25 2.85 -3.76 2.17
N PHE A 26 2.20 -2.83 2.86
CA PHE A 26 0.79 -2.51 2.64
C PHE A 26 0.48 -1.05 2.98
N THR A 27 -0.42 -0.45 2.22
CA THR A 27 -0.84 0.96 2.34
C THR A 27 -2.30 1.06 2.73
N TYR A 28 -2.67 1.99 3.61
CA TYR A 28 -4.08 2.18 4.00
C TYR A 28 -4.99 2.67 2.86
N ILE A 29 -4.41 3.09 1.73
CA ILE A 29 -5.12 3.64 0.58
C ILE A 29 -5.22 2.58 -0.53
N PRO A 30 -6.39 2.41 -1.19
CA PRO A 30 -6.55 1.62 -2.41
C PRO A 30 -5.75 2.23 -3.56
N VAL A 31 -4.49 1.80 -3.67
CA VAL A 31 -3.49 2.44 -4.53
C VAL A 31 -3.84 2.34 -6.01
N ASP A 32 -4.48 1.25 -6.43
CA ASP A 32 -4.83 1.06 -7.83
C ASP A 32 -5.96 1.99 -8.26
N SER A 33 -6.83 2.40 -7.34
CA SER A 33 -7.76 3.51 -7.58
C SER A 33 -7.03 4.85 -7.75
N VAL A 34 -6.00 5.13 -6.96
CA VAL A 34 -5.20 6.36 -7.13
C VAL A 34 -4.60 6.41 -8.55
N THR A 35 -3.95 5.33 -8.97
CA THR A 35 -3.36 5.19 -10.30
C THR A 35 -4.40 5.23 -11.43
N LEU A 36 -5.57 4.62 -11.23
CA LEU A 36 -6.67 4.62 -12.20
C LEU A 36 -7.14 6.04 -12.59
N HIS A 37 -7.06 6.98 -11.63
CA HIS A 37 -7.38 8.39 -11.83
C HIS A 37 -6.19 9.23 -12.35
N GLY A 38 -5.07 8.59 -12.71
CA GLY A 38 -3.86 9.27 -13.19
C GLY A 38 -3.14 10.06 -12.10
N ARG A 39 -3.33 9.65 -10.83
CA ARG A 39 -2.70 10.26 -9.66
C ARG A 39 -1.60 9.35 -9.13
N MET A 40 -0.68 9.90 -8.34
CA MET A 40 0.40 9.14 -7.73
C MET A 40 0.13 8.92 -6.24
N TYR A 41 0.42 7.71 -5.77
CA TYR A 41 0.61 7.49 -4.34
C TYR A 41 2.09 7.62 -3.99
N ALA A 42 2.38 8.34 -2.91
CA ALA A 42 3.71 8.44 -2.33
C ALA A 42 3.68 7.98 -0.86
N GLY A 43 4.45 6.94 -0.53
CA GLY A 43 4.60 6.49 0.84
C GLY A 43 5.33 7.52 1.71
N ASP A 44 4.75 7.83 2.87
CA ASP A 44 5.45 8.54 3.94
C ASP A 44 6.34 7.55 4.68
N ASN A 45 7.44 7.16 4.05
CA ASN A 45 8.27 6.04 4.51
C ASN A 45 9.15 6.44 5.69
N ASP A 46 8.54 6.40 6.87
CA ASP A 46 9.16 6.55 8.18
C ASP A 46 9.61 5.21 8.77
N GLU A 47 10.07 4.29 7.91
CA GLU A 47 10.60 2.99 8.32
C GLU A 47 11.74 3.18 9.33
N ARG A 48 11.58 2.58 10.50
CA ARG A 48 12.53 2.73 11.60
C ARG A 48 13.73 1.83 11.34
N THR A 49 14.73 2.36 10.67
CA THR A 49 16.00 1.67 10.45
C THR A 49 16.65 1.26 11.78
N PHE A 50 17.68 0.43 11.70
CA PHE A 50 18.44 0.01 12.88
C PHE A 50 19.02 1.19 13.69
N SER A 51 19.12 2.38 13.10
CA SER A 51 19.56 3.63 13.76
C SER A 51 18.46 4.31 14.59
N ALA A 52 17.20 3.88 14.46
CA ALA A 52 16.09 4.50 15.16
C ALA A 52 16.15 4.26 16.69
N GLY A 53 15.70 5.26 17.44
CA GLY A 53 15.87 5.26 18.89
C GLY A 53 14.92 4.37 19.67
N THR A 54 13.67 4.29 19.25
CA THR A 54 12.62 3.52 19.91
C THR A 54 12.47 2.16 19.24
N LEU A 55 12.25 1.11 20.04
CA LEU A 55 11.83 -0.20 19.55
C LEU A 55 10.35 -0.23 19.14
N ARG A 56 9.55 0.76 19.58
CA ARG A 56 8.13 0.86 19.23
C ARG A 56 7.97 1.15 17.74
N HIS A 57 6.84 0.70 17.18
CA HIS A 57 6.49 0.94 15.78
C HIS A 57 7.50 0.33 14.80
N GLY A 58 8.04 -0.84 15.14
CA GLY A 58 8.74 -1.70 14.18
C GLY A 58 10.18 -1.30 13.85
N ARG A 59 11.01 -0.97 14.86
CA ARG A 59 12.45 -0.77 14.60
C ARG A 59 13.10 -2.05 14.09
N HIS A 60 13.86 -1.93 13.02
CA HIS A 60 14.67 -3.02 12.48
C HIS A 60 15.77 -3.43 13.46
N ARG A 61 16.00 -4.73 13.59
CA ARG A 61 16.92 -5.38 14.54
C ARG A 61 18.39 -5.23 14.16
N GLY A 62 18.67 -4.80 12.93
CA GLY A 62 20.03 -4.56 12.44
C GLY A 62 20.08 -4.16 10.97
N VAL A 63 21.31 -4.06 10.46
CA VAL A 63 21.59 -3.70 9.07
C VAL A 63 20.87 -4.65 8.09
N LYS A 64 21.01 -5.97 8.28
CA LYS A 64 20.42 -6.97 7.38
C LYS A 64 18.90 -6.83 7.24
N GLU A 65 18.18 -6.67 8.35
CA GLU A 65 16.74 -6.46 8.32
C GLU A 65 16.39 -5.12 7.65
N THR A 66 17.16 -4.07 7.92
CA THR A 66 16.96 -2.76 7.28
C THR A 66 17.10 -2.85 5.76
N CYS A 67 18.16 -3.48 5.27
CA CYS A 67 18.34 -3.67 3.82
C CYS A 67 17.19 -4.48 3.22
N ALA A 68 16.78 -5.58 3.87
CA ALA A 68 15.73 -6.45 3.36
C ALA A 68 14.37 -5.74 3.28
N VAL A 69 14.01 -4.98 4.33
CA VAL A 69 12.78 -4.19 4.38
C VAL A 69 12.79 -3.10 3.32
N MET A 70 13.87 -2.32 3.22
CA MET A 70 13.97 -1.25 2.21
C MET A 70 13.92 -1.77 0.77
N MET A 71 14.55 -2.91 0.49
CA MET A 71 14.46 -3.55 -0.83
C MET A 71 13.03 -4.01 -1.14
N ARG A 72 12.34 -4.62 -0.16
CA ARG A 72 10.93 -5.02 -0.26
C ARG A 72 10.06 -3.80 -0.59
N ASP A 73 10.25 -2.70 0.13
CA ASP A 73 9.38 -1.52 0.06
C ASP A 73 9.56 -0.76 -1.25
N ILE A 74 10.81 -0.54 -1.67
CA ILE A 74 11.09 0.06 -2.98
C ILE A 74 10.62 -0.84 -4.13
N GLY A 75 10.80 -2.16 -3.99
CA GLY A 75 10.27 -3.13 -4.94
C GLY A 75 8.75 -3.06 -5.06
N TRP A 76 8.04 -2.92 -3.94
CA TRP A 76 6.58 -2.77 -3.93
C TRP A 76 6.15 -1.50 -4.66
N TYR A 77 6.81 -0.36 -4.43
CA TYR A 77 6.50 0.89 -5.14
C TYR A 77 6.66 0.77 -6.65
N MET A 78 7.72 0.10 -7.09
CA MET A 78 7.95 -0.15 -8.51
C MET A 78 6.84 -1.03 -9.11
N VAL A 79 6.44 -2.09 -8.40
CA VAL A 79 5.38 -3.01 -8.85
C VAL A 79 4.00 -2.35 -8.87
N LYS A 80 3.71 -1.41 -7.96
CA LYS A 80 2.41 -0.73 -7.86
C LYS A 80 2.36 0.65 -8.52
N ASN A 81 3.39 1.04 -9.27
CA ASN A 81 3.51 2.34 -9.94
C ASN A 81 3.38 3.53 -8.97
N CYS A 82 4.08 3.44 -7.85
CA CYS A 82 4.05 4.40 -6.76
C CYS A 82 5.43 4.93 -6.45
N GLY A 83 5.52 5.91 -5.57
CA GLY A 83 6.77 6.42 -5.04
C GLY A 83 6.77 6.44 -3.52
N ALA A 84 7.85 6.98 -2.97
CA ALA A 84 7.94 7.33 -1.57
C ALA A 84 9.00 8.41 -1.36
N TRP A 85 8.88 9.14 -0.27
CA TRP A 85 10.01 9.85 0.32
C TRP A 85 10.54 9.06 1.52
N PHE A 86 11.77 9.33 1.95
CA PHE A 86 12.31 8.72 3.16
C PHE A 86 12.19 9.73 4.29
N ALA A 87 11.22 9.51 5.18
CA ALA A 87 10.90 10.42 6.26
C ALA A 87 11.86 10.22 7.43
N ASP A 88 12.98 10.93 7.41
CA ASP A 88 13.96 10.88 8.47
C ASP A 88 13.43 11.59 9.73
N MET A 89 12.90 10.82 10.68
CA MET A 89 12.44 11.34 11.97
C MET A 89 13.49 11.21 13.07
N SER A 90 14.76 11.33 12.69
CA SER A 90 15.85 11.42 13.64
C SER A 90 15.75 12.71 14.48
N TYR A 91 15.76 12.58 15.80
CA TYR A 91 15.85 13.72 16.71
C TYR A 91 17.31 14.02 17.04
N GLY A 92 17.72 15.29 16.95
CA GLY A 92 19.09 15.77 17.18
C GLY A 92 19.54 15.86 18.65
N ARG A 93 18.91 15.15 19.59
CA ARG A 93 19.34 15.13 21.00
C ARG A 93 20.45 14.11 21.22
N PRO A 94 21.35 14.30 22.21
CA PRO A 94 22.41 13.34 22.51
C PRO A 94 21.79 11.97 22.84
N ARG A 95 22.01 10.99 21.96
CA ARG A 95 21.40 9.66 22.08
C ARG A 95 22.32 8.73 22.87
N LYS A 96 21.72 7.93 23.76
CA LYS A 96 22.44 7.06 24.72
C LYS A 96 23.18 5.87 24.06
N TRP A 97 22.86 5.54 22.81
CA TRP A 97 23.39 4.37 22.10
C TRP A 97 24.07 4.78 20.79
N ASP A 98 25.14 4.10 20.39
CA ASP A 98 25.94 4.46 19.22
C ASP A 98 25.15 4.43 17.90
N ALA A 99 24.35 3.36 17.70
CA ALA A 99 23.43 3.26 16.55
C ALA A 99 22.43 4.43 16.49
N MET A 100 22.10 5.01 17.65
CA MET A 100 21.20 6.13 17.77
C MET A 100 21.88 7.49 17.50
N ARG A 101 23.18 7.58 17.22
CA ARG A 101 23.83 8.88 16.94
C ARG A 101 23.55 9.41 15.53
N TYR A 102 23.09 8.56 14.63
CA TYR A 102 22.92 8.89 13.22
C TYR A 102 21.45 9.11 12.84
N PRO A 103 21.18 9.96 11.84
CA PRO A 103 19.91 9.96 11.11
C PRO A 103 19.53 8.56 10.61
N TRP A 104 18.24 8.34 10.38
CA TRP A 104 17.74 6.99 10.04
C TRP A 104 18.30 6.50 8.72
N PHE A 105 18.58 7.41 7.78
CA PHE A 105 18.98 7.08 6.41
C PHE A 105 20.35 7.64 6.01
N SER A 106 21.18 8.08 6.95
CA SER A 106 22.48 8.72 6.64
C SER A 106 23.69 7.79 6.80
N ARG A 107 23.47 6.52 7.10
CA ARG A 107 24.54 5.54 7.30
C ARG A 107 24.88 4.86 5.99
N GLU A 108 26.14 4.53 5.75
CA GLU A 108 26.58 3.82 4.54
C GLU A 108 25.80 2.50 4.33
N GLU A 109 25.51 1.81 5.44
CA GLU A 109 24.73 0.57 5.42
C GLU A 109 23.27 0.77 4.98
N THR A 110 22.76 2.01 5.03
CA THR A 110 21.43 2.39 4.52
C THR A 110 21.51 3.06 3.15
N THR A 111 22.50 3.92 2.89
CA THR A 111 22.58 4.70 1.65
C THR A 111 23.06 3.86 0.46
N THR A 112 23.93 2.88 0.68
CA THR A 112 24.38 1.95 -0.38
C THR A 112 23.22 1.14 -0.98
N PRO A 113 22.40 0.41 -0.20
CA PRO A 113 21.25 -0.29 -0.76
C PRO A 113 20.19 0.67 -1.31
N MET A 114 20.01 1.87 -0.73
CA MET A 114 19.13 2.89 -1.35
C MET A 114 19.58 3.24 -2.75
N ARG A 115 20.87 3.56 -2.94
CA ARG A 115 21.41 3.93 -4.24
C ARG A 115 21.18 2.81 -5.26
N GLN A 116 21.48 1.58 -4.90
CA GLN A 116 21.23 0.42 -5.77
C GLN A 116 19.75 0.30 -6.17
N MET A 117 18.83 0.48 -5.21
CA MET A 117 17.40 0.43 -5.49
C MET A 117 16.92 1.63 -6.31
N PHE A 118 17.49 2.82 -6.11
CA PHE A 118 17.22 3.99 -6.95
C PHE A 118 17.67 3.79 -8.39
N ASP A 119 18.83 3.16 -8.61
CA ASP A 119 19.32 2.85 -9.95
C ASP A 119 18.35 1.87 -10.65
N ILE A 120 17.92 0.80 -9.95
CA ILE A 120 16.91 -0.14 -10.45
C ILE A 120 15.59 0.56 -10.74
N PHE A 121 15.12 1.39 -9.83
CA PHE A 121 13.86 2.12 -9.96
C PHE A 121 13.90 3.06 -11.17
N THR A 122 15.01 3.77 -11.36
CA THR A 122 15.24 4.69 -12.50
C THR A 122 15.23 3.94 -13.83
N GLU A 123 15.85 2.76 -13.91
CA GLU A 123 15.75 1.91 -15.09
C GLU A 123 14.33 1.38 -15.31
N GLY A 124 13.62 1.04 -14.23
CA GLY A 124 12.22 0.63 -14.25
C GLY A 124 11.28 1.69 -14.84
N LEU A 125 11.51 2.97 -14.54
CA LEU A 125 10.72 4.10 -15.06
C LEU A 125 10.72 4.22 -16.58
N LYS A 126 11.71 3.63 -17.28
CA LYS A 126 11.76 3.62 -18.75
C LYS A 126 10.70 2.70 -19.36
N LYS A 127 10.10 1.81 -18.57
CA LYS A 127 9.06 0.88 -19.02
C LYS A 127 7.69 1.42 -18.64
N LYS A 128 6.73 1.31 -19.57
CA LYS A 128 5.33 1.60 -19.25
C LYS A 128 4.83 0.58 -18.24
N HIS A 129 4.32 1.06 -17.11
CA HIS A 129 3.68 0.20 -16.11
C HIS A 129 2.34 -0.35 -16.63
N ALA A 130 2.08 -1.63 -16.36
CA ALA A 130 0.79 -2.27 -16.48
C ALA A 130 0.66 -3.34 -15.40
N SER A 131 -0.51 -3.43 -14.76
CA SER A 131 -0.76 -4.45 -13.74
C SER A 131 -0.87 -5.86 -14.35
N GLY A 132 -0.07 -6.78 -13.83
CA GLY A 132 -0.16 -8.22 -14.10
C GLY A 132 -1.17 -8.95 -13.21
N SER A 133 -1.89 -8.25 -12.33
CA SER A 133 -2.85 -8.85 -11.39
C SER A 133 -4.02 -9.51 -12.12
N GLU A 134 -4.42 -10.69 -11.65
CA GLU A 134 -5.61 -11.42 -12.15
C GLU A 134 -6.77 -11.41 -11.15
N ILE A 135 -6.56 -10.80 -9.98
CA ILE A 135 -7.54 -10.62 -8.92
C ILE A 135 -7.81 -9.12 -8.73
N ALA A 136 -9.09 -8.74 -8.66
CA ALA A 136 -9.53 -7.40 -8.28
C ALA A 136 -10.25 -7.42 -6.94
N VAL A 137 -9.81 -6.57 -6.02
CA VAL A 137 -10.42 -6.38 -4.70
C VAL A 137 -11.07 -5.01 -4.66
N PHE A 138 -12.32 -4.95 -4.23
CA PHE A 138 -13.09 -3.72 -4.10
C PHE A 138 -13.41 -3.44 -2.64
N VAL A 139 -13.12 -2.21 -2.22
CA VAL A 139 -13.44 -1.68 -0.89
C VAL A 139 -14.27 -0.40 -0.98
N SER A 140 -15.19 -0.22 -0.06
CA SER A 140 -16.00 0.99 0.06
C SER A 140 -15.53 1.84 1.23
N ALA A 141 -15.05 3.04 0.92
CA ALA A 141 -14.76 4.05 1.94
C ALA A 141 -16.03 4.77 2.47
N SER A 142 -17.18 4.57 1.80
CA SER A 142 -18.46 5.19 2.19
C SER A 142 -19.31 4.31 3.09
N THR A 143 -19.23 2.98 2.95
CA THR A 143 -20.04 2.04 3.73
C THR A 143 -19.95 2.26 5.25
N PRO A 144 -18.76 2.49 5.86
CA PRO A 144 -18.67 2.71 7.31
C PRO A 144 -19.53 3.88 7.84
N ARG A 145 -19.90 4.85 6.99
CA ARG A 145 -20.72 6.00 7.39
C ARG A 145 -22.19 5.65 7.65
N TYR A 146 -22.63 4.48 7.17
CA TYR A 146 -24.03 4.04 7.23
C TYR A 146 -24.23 2.88 8.21
N GLU A 147 -23.19 2.55 9.00
CA GLU A 147 -23.22 1.42 9.93
C GLU A 147 -23.12 1.90 11.37
N ASP A 148 -23.56 1.02 12.28
CA ASP A 148 -23.48 1.25 13.72
C ASP A 148 -22.02 1.25 14.19
N ILE A 149 -21.56 2.38 14.73
CA ILE A 149 -20.18 2.56 15.20
C ILE A 149 -19.76 1.60 16.32
N TYR A 150 -20.71 1.05 17.08
CA TYR A 150 -20.44 0.10 18.16
C TYR A 150 -20.42 -1.35 17.68
N ARG A 151 -21.18 -1.68 16.62
CA ARG A 151 -21.32 -3.06 16.13
C ARG A 151 -20.50 -3.39 14.89
N ALA A 152 -20.18 -2.38 14.06
CA ALA A 152 -19.37 -2.56 12.86
C ALA A 152 -17.87 -2.84 13.10
N PRO A 153 -17.20 -2.39 14.18
CA PRO A 153 -15.75 -2.56 14.30
C PRO A 153 -15.24 -4.01 14.19
N PRO A 154 -15.87 -5.03 14.81
CA PRO A 154 -15.45 -6.43 14.63
C PRO A 154 -15.52 -6.91 13.17
N LEU A 155 -16.50 -6.42 12.39
CA LEU A 155 -16.63 -6.74 10.98
C LEU A 155 -15.45 -6.17 10.18
N TYR A 156 -15.12 -4.89 10.37
CA TYR A 156 -13.97 -4.26 9.71
C TYR A 156 -12.62 -4.82 10.14
N TYR A 157 -12.49 -5.20 11.41
CA TYR A 157 -11.29 -5.88 11.86
C TYR A 157 -11.05 -7.19 11.08
N ASN A 158 -12.10 -7.96 10.80
CA ASN A 158 -11.97 -9.18 10.01
C ASN A 158 -11.79 -8.90 8.50
N LEU A 159 -12.57 -7.99 7.91
CA LEU A 159 -12.53 -7.72 6.46
C LEU A 159 -11.31 -6.91 6.01
N ILE A 160 -10.90 -5.92 6.80
CA ILE A 160 -9.82 -5.01 6.44
C ILE A 160 -8.53 -5.45 7.12
N SER A 161 -8.49 -5.54 8.45
CA SER A 161 -7.23 -5.81 9.15
C SER A 161 -6.74 -7.26 8.99
N LYS A 162 -7.62 -8.27 9.07
CA LYS A 162 -7.22 -9.67 8.85
C LYS A 162 -7.20 -10.02 7.37
N MET A 163 -8.32 -9.89 6.67
CA MET A 163 -8.40 -10.36 5.30
C MET A 163 -7.54 -9.51 4.36
N LEU A 164 -7.78 -8.20 4.26
CA LEU A 164 -7.04 -7.36 3.32
C LEU A 164 -5.57 -7.15 3.70
N PHE A 165 -5.28 -6.74 4.94
CA PHE A 165 -3.92 -6.34 5.31
C PHE A 165 -2.99 -7.55 5.54
N ARG A 166 -3.53 -8.69 5.98
CA ARG A 166 -2.73 -9.88 6.29
C ARG A 166 -2.95 -10.98 5.25
N ASP A 167 -4.15 -11.52 5.14
CA ASP A 167 -4.38 -12.79 4.43
C ASP A 167 -4.22 -12.64 2.91
N MET A 168 -4.71 -11.55 2.32
CA MET A 168 -4.55 -11.26 0.88
C MET A 168 -3.08 -11.14 0.46
N ASN A 169 -2.19 -10.70 1.36
CA ASN A 169 -0.76 -10.62 1.07
C ASN A 169 -0.04 -11.99 1.13
N MET A 170 -0.73 -13.04 1.57
CA MET A 170 -0.18 -14.39 1.76
C MET A 170 -0.67 -15.39 0.71
N ILE A 171 -1.55 -14.99 -0.21
CA ILE A 171 -2.15 -15.91 -1.20
C ILE A 171 -1.19 -16.27 -2.35
N GLY A 172 -0.02 -15.62 -2.45
CA GLY A 172 0.97 -15.87 -3.50
C GLY A 172 0.57 -15.39 -4.90
N ALA A 173 -0.55 -14.66 -5.03
CA ALA A 173 -1.05 -14.13 -6.30
C ALA A 173 -1.20 -12.59 -6.23
N PRO A 174 -0.80 -11.86 -7.28
CA PRO A 174 -0.94 -10.41 -7.32
C PRO A 174 -2.41 -9.99 -7.48
N TYR A 175 -2.77 -8.89 -6.81
CA TYR A 175 -4.11 -8.32 -6.83
C TYR A 175 -4.07 -6.80 -6.91
N ASP A 176 -5.12 -6.23 -7.49
CA ASP A 176 -5.36 -4.79 -7.52
C ASP A 176 -6.49 -4.43 -6.55
N ILE A 177 -6.36 -3.30 -5.86
CA ILE A 177 -7.30 -2.80 -4.85
C ILE A 177 -7.92 -1.50 -5.34
N TYR A 178 -9.22 -1.55 -5.60
CA TYR A 178 -10.02 -0.42 -6.05
C TYR A 178 -11.07 0.01 -5.03
N LEU A 179 -11.48 1.26 -5.12
CA LEU A 179 -12.66 1.78 -4.46
C LEU A 179 -13.92 1.34 -5.22
N MET A 180 -14.97 1.01 -4.48
CA MET A 180 -16.29 0.72 -5.07
C MET A 180 -16.87 1.91 -5.85
N SER A 181 -16.46 3.15 -5.55
CA SER A 181 -16.84 4.32 -6.34
C SER A 181 -16.29 4.31 -7.76
N ASP A 182 -15.31 3.45 -8.05
CA ASP A 182 -14.66 3.34 -9.35
C ASP A 182 -15.22 2.20 -10.21
N LEU A 183 -16.20 1.43 -9.72
CA LEU A 183 -16.78 0.28 -10.46
C LEU A 183 -17.20 0.60 -11.90
N ALA A 184 -17.72 1.81 -12.14
CA ALA A 184 -18.13 2.26 -13.47
C ALA A 184 -17.00 2.88 -14.31
N ASN A 185 -15.78 2.99 -13.79
CA ASN A 185 -14.68 3.61 -14.48
C ASN A 185 -14.21 2.72 -15.65
N PRO A 186 -14.27 3.22 -16.90
CA PRO A 186 -13.99 2.41 -18.08
C PRO A 186 -12.51 2.00 -18.19
N LYS A 187 -11.62 2.64 -17.43
CA LYS A 187 -10.18 2.33 -17.38
C LYS A 187 -9.86 1.11 -16.51
N ILE A 188 -10.82 0.59 -15.73
CA ILE A 188 -10.62 -0.63 -14.96
C ILE A 188 -10.39 -1.79 -15.95
N LYS A 189 -9.33 -2.56 -15.68
CA LYS A 189 -8.99 -3.80 -16.37
C LYS A 189 -10.17 -4.77 -16.30
N LYS A 190 -10.47 -5.49 -17.39
CA LYS A 190 -11.73 -6.26 -17.53
C LYS A 190 -11.53 -7.77 -17.52
N ASP A 191 -10.30 -8.22 -17.63
CA ASP A 191 -9.85 -9.62 -17.73
C ASP A 191 -9.38 -10.17 -16.38
N TYR A 192 -9.87 -9.63 -15.26
CA TYR A 192 -9.68 -10.29 -13.96
C TYR A 192 -10.42 -11.64 -13.94
N LYS A 193 -9.78 -12.64 -13.33
CA LYS A 193 -10.33 -13.98 -13.12
C LYS A 193 -11.13 -14.09 -11.82
N LEU A 194 -10.85 -13.22 -10.85
CA LEU A 194 -11.54 -13.20 -9.55
C LEU A 194 -11.82 -11.75 -9.12
N TYR A 195 -13.07 -11.52 -8.69
CA TYR A 195 -13.52 -10.25 -8.12
C TYR A 195 -13.92 -10.48 -6.66
N ILE A 196 -13.32 -9.73 -5.75
CA ILE A 196 -13.59 -9.79 -4.30
C ILE A 196 -14.17 -8.45 -3.86
N PHE A 197 -15.33 -8.47 -3.21
CA PHE A 197 -15.96 -7.28 -2.65
C PHE A 197 -15.97 -7.39 -1.13
N LEU A 198 -15.13 -6.59 -0.45
CA LEU A 198 -14.92 -6.77 0.99
C LEU A 198 -16.09 -6.22 1.83
N ASN A 199 -16.57 -5.01 1.54
CA ASN A 199 -17.64 -4.36 2.30
C ASN A 199 -18.72 -3.69 1.41
N PRO A 200 -19.39 -4.45 0.52
CA PRO A 200 -20.39 -3.94 -0.42
C PRO A 200 -21.79 -3.72 0.21
N PHE A 201 -21.86 -3.34 1.48
CA PHE A 201 -23.13 -3.27 2.22
C PHE A 201 -24.00 -2.09 1.81
N LEU A 202 -23.40 -1.01 1.29
CA LEU A 202 -24.12 0.07 0.65
C LEU A 202 -24.36 -0.25 -0.83
N LYS A 203 -25.62 -0.22 -1.27
CA LYS A 203 -25.96 -0.46 -2.67
C LYS A 203 -25.33 0.62 -3.55
N HIS A 204 -24.44 0.20 -4.47
CA HIS A 204 -23.93 1.05 -5.53
C HIS A 204 -24.64 0.68 -6.84
N SER A 205 -25.26 1.65 -7.53
CA SER A 205 -25.91 1.40 -8.83
C SER A 205 -24.97 0.81 -9.88
N ALA A 206 -23.68 1.13 -9.80
CA ALA A 206 -22.63 0.56 -10.64
C ALA A 206 -22.35 -0.93 -10.36
N LEU A 207 -22.71 -1.43 -9.17
CA LEU A 207 -22.52 -2.84 -8.81
C LEU A 207 -23.46 -3.74 -9.60
N ASP A 208 -24.73 -3.33 -9.77
CA ASP A 208 -25.71 -4.08 -10.55
C ASP A 208 -25.21 -4.25 -12.01
N HIS A 209 -24.70 -3.17 -12.62
CA HIS A 209 -24.09 -3.23 -13.94
C HIS A 209 -22.82 -4.09 -14.01
N LEU A 210 -22.04 -4.18 -12.93
CA LEU A 210 -20.86 -5.03 -12.88
C LEU A 210 -21.28 -6.50 -12.75
N LEU A 211 -22.22 -6.85 -11.88
CA LEU A 211 -22.75 -8.21 -11.77
C LEU A 211 -23.36 -8.68 -13.10
N ASP A 212 -24.13 -7.82 -13.77
CA ASP A 212 -24.69 -8.13 -15.08
C ASP A 212 -23.60 -8.28 -16.16
N ARG A 213 -22.55 -7.47 -16.12
CA ARG A 213 -21.47 -7.47 -17.12
C ARG A 213 -20.45 -8.61 -16.95
N TYR A 214 -20.13 -8.99 -15.72
CA TYR A 214 -19.00 -9.87 -15.40
C TYR A 214 -19.40 -11.22 -14.78
N VAL A 215 -20.56 -11.31 -14.11
CA VAL A 215 -21.03 -12.56 -13.47
C VAL A 215 -22.06 -13.28 -14.33
N ARG A 216 -22.93 -12.54 -15.03
CA ARG A 216 -24.00 -13.13 -15.86
C ARG A 216 -23.60 -13.49 -17.29
N ARG A 217 -22.31 -13.54 -17.61
CA ARG A 217 -21.85 -13.88 -18.98
C ARG A 217 -22.01 -15.35 -19.35
N GLU A 218 -22.30 -16.25 -18.40
CA GLU A 218 -22.53 -17.68 -18.69
C GLU A 218 -23.51 -18.33 -17.69
N LEU A 219 -24.79 -17.93 -17.74
CA LEU A 219 -25.91 -18.78 -17.28
C LEU A 219 -27.01 -18.79 -18.34
#